data_AF-A0A522FZY4-F1
#
_entry.id   AF-A0A522FZY4-F1
#
_cell.length_a   1.000
_cell.length_b   1.000
_cell.length_c   1.000
_cell.angle_alpha   90.00
_cell.angle_beta   90.00
_cell.angle_gamma   90.00
#
_symmetry.space_group_name_H-M   'P 1'
#
loop_
_entity.id
_entity.type
_entity.pdbx_description
1 polymer ?
#
loop_
_entity_poly.entity_id
_entity_poly.type
_entity_poly.pdbx_seq_one_letter_code
_entity_poly.pdbx_strand_id
1 'polypeptide(L)'
;MERRKFRTITLIADIVILTISFLAMVWTKPASLSSYLPSHTPFFIGLALMWFVVSLINGKMHRGKIVNFTSLFTRVLTSNIIATSITALVMYTIRDYDYSRTIVLGTAILATILELLFGAVYIAYKKAVVQDYE
;
A
#
# COMPACT_ATOMS: atom_id res chain seq x y z
N MET A 1 23.19 3.56 -3.59
CA MET A 1 22.27 2.41 -3.75
C MET A 1 21.86 2.25 -5.21
N GLU A 2 22.09 1.11 -5.85
CA GLU A 2 21.67 0.88 -7.23
C GLU A 2 20.15 1.07 -7.43
N ARG A 3 19.72 1.55 -8.60
CA ARG A 3 18.30 1.83 -8.90
C ARG A 3 17.40 0.62 -8.65
N ARG A 4 17.90 -0.60 -8.92
CA ARG A 4 17.18 -1.86 -8.69
C ARG A 4 16.96 -2.12 -7.19
N LYS A 5 17.99 -1.93 -6.36
CA LYS A 5 17.93 -2.14 -4.90
C LYS A 5 16.90 -1.23 -4.23
N PHE A 6 16.86 0.05 -4.61
CA PHE A 6 15.87 0.99 -4.08
C PHE A 6 14.43 0.58 -4.44
N ARG A 7 14.19 0.20 -5.69
CA ARG A 7 12.88 -0.26 -6.15
C ARG A 7 12.39 -1.50 -5.40
N THR A 8 13.28 -2.47 -5.15
CA THR A 8 12.93 -3.69 -4.42
C THR A 8 12.54 -3.38 -2.97
N ILE A 9 13.32 -2.54 -2.26
CA ILE A 9 13.05 -2.16 -0.87
C ILE A 9 11.68 -1.49 -0.76
N THR A 10 11.36 -0.59 -1.68
CA THR A 10 10.10 0.15 -1.66
C THR A 10 8.89 -0.73 -1.95
N LEU A 11 9.03 -1.74 -2.82
CA LEU A 11 7.97 -2.70 -3.08
C LEU A 11 7.74 -3.63 -1.89
N ILE A 12 8.81 -4.05 -1.22
CA ILE A 12 8.72 -4.83 0.02
C ILE A 12 8.02 -4.01 1.10
N ALA A 13 8.40 -2.73 1.25
CA ALA A 13 7.75 -1.84 2.21
C ALA A 13 6.24 -1.69 1.92
N ASP A 14 5.84 -1.53 0.66
CA ASP A 14 4.44 -1.44 0.23
C ASP A 14 3.66 -2.72 0.62
N ILE A 15 4.21 -3.91 0.34
CA ILE A 15 3.60 -5.19 0.73
C ILE A 15 3.48 -5.33 2.25
N VAL A 16 4.52 -4.96 3.00
CA VAL A 16 4.52 -5.01 4.46
C VAL A 16 3.47 -4.06 5.03
N ILE A 17 3.39 -2.83 4.52
CA ILE A 17 2.39 -1.83 4.93
C ILE A 17 0.99 -2.34 4.63
N LEU A 18 0.77 -2.90 3.45
CA LEU A 18 -0.52 -3.46 3.04
C LEU A 18 -0.93 -4.62 3.95
N THR A 19 0.01 -5.49 4.30
CA THR A 19 -0.21 -6.63 5.20
C THR A 19 -0.57 -6.16 6.60
N ILE A 20 0.18 -5.22 7.16
CA ILE A 20 -0.10 -4.63 8.47
C ILE A 20 -1.49 -3.96 8.46
N SER A 21 -1.82 -3.24 7.39
CA SER A 21 -3.10 -2.57 7.23
C SER A 21 -4.25 -3.57 7.19
N PHE A 22 -4.08 -4.68 6.47
CA PHE A 22 -5.08 -5.74 6.40
C PHE A 22 -5.31 -6.38 7.77
N LEU A 23 -4.23 -6.75 8.47
CA LEU A 23 -4.32 -7.33 9.81
C LEU A 23 -4.99 -6.39 10.80
N ALA A 24 -4.66 -5.10 10.76
CA ALA A 24 -5.31 -4.08 11.58
C ALA A 24 -6.82 -3.99 11.29
N MET A 25 -7.21 -4.03 10.02
CA MET A 25 -8.63 -4.02 9.64
C MET A 25 -9.37 -5.30 10.03
N VAL A 26 -8.74 -6.47 9.89
CA VAL A 26 -9.34 -7.74 10.33
C VAL A 26 -9.56 -7.73 11.85
N TRP A 27 -8.66 -7.12 12.62
CA TRP A 27 -8.80 -7.03 14.07
C TRP A 27 -10.01 -6.20 14.51
N THR A 28 -10.55 -5.33 13.66
CA THR A 28 -11.79 -4.60 13.97
C THR A 28 -13.04 -5.48 13.94
N LYS A 29 -12.97 -6.69 13.37
CA LYS A 29 -14.09 -7.63 13.39
C LYS A 29 -14.13 -8.38 14.73
N PRO A 30 -15.32 -8.57 15.33
CA PRO A 30 -15.48 -9.32 16.57
C PRO A 30 -15.26 -10.84 16.42
N ALA A 31 -15.04 -11.34 15.19
CA ALA A 31 -14.70 -12.74 14.95
C ALA A 31 -13.23 -13.00 15.30
N SER A 32 -12.93 -14.19 15.85
CA SER A 32 -11.55 -14.60 16.14
C SER A 32 -10.68 -14.55 14.88
N LEU A 33 -9.50 -13.93 14.96
CA LEU A 33 -8.51 -13.86 13.88
C LEU A 33 -8.25 -15.24 13.23
N SER A 34 -8.29 -16.32 14.02
CA SER A 34 -8.08 -17.70 13.56
C SER A 34 -9.18 -18.25 12.65
N SER A 35 -10.42 -17.75 12.71
CA SER A 35 -11.51 -18.21 11.83
C SER A 35 -11.67 -17.34 10.58
N TYR A 36 -11.32 -16.05 10.68
CA TYR A 36 -11.46 -15.10 9.58
C TYR A 36 -10.29 -15.17 8.58
N LEU A 37 -9.06 -15.38 9.06
CA LEU A 37 -7.88 -15.43 8.20
C LEU A 37 -7.93 -16.55 7.15
N PRO A 38 -8.22 -17.83 7.48
CA PRO A 38 -8.18 -18.91 6.51
C PRO A 38 -9.21 -18.74 5.38
N SER A 39 -10.39 -18.22 5.71
CA SER A 39 -11.48 -18.01 4.75
C SER A 39 -11.24 -16.80 3.83
N HIS A 40 -10.53 -15.78 4.29
CA HIS A 40 -10.33 -14.52 3.55
C HIS A 40 -8.92 -14.35 2.96
N THR A 41 -8.06 -15.36 3.09
CA THR A 41 -6.69 -15.36 2.55
C THR A 41 -6.64 -15.20 1.02
N PRO A 42 -7.45 -15.91 0.20
CA PRO A 42 -7.42 -15.76 -1.26
C PRO A 42 -7.71 -14.33 -1.71
N PHE A 43 -8.60 -13.65 -0.98
CA PHE A 43 -8.93 -12.25 -1.23
C PHE A 43 -7.76 -11.32 -0.95
N PHE A 44 -7.10 -11.48 0.21
CA PHE A 44 -5.91 -10.68 0.53
C PHE A 44 -4.80 -10.88 -0.51
N ILE A 45 -4.61 -12.10 -0.99
CA ILE A 45 -3.66 -12.40 -2.07
C ILE A 45 -4.04 -11.64 -3.36
N GLY A 46 -5.32 -11.64 -3.74
CA GLY A 46 -5.80 -10.88 -4.91
C GLY A 46 -5.56 -9.37 -4.76
N LEU A 47 -5.86 -8.82 -3.58
CA LEU A 47 -5.62 -7.41 -3.26
C LEU A 47 -4.13 -7.07 -3.31
N ALA A 48 -3.27 -7.90 -2.71
CA ALA A 48 -1.82 -7.72 -2.69
C ALA A 48 -1.20 -7.82 -4.09
N LEU A 49 -1.67 -8.77 -4.91
CA LEU A 49 -1.26 -8.91 -6.31
C LEU A 49 -1.62 -7.67 -7.12
N MET A 50 -2.86 -7.17 -6.98
CA MET A 50 -3.29 -5.95 -7.66
C MET A 50 -2.47 -4.73 -7.22
N TRP A 51 -2.23 -4.60 -5.92
CA TRP A 51 -1.41 -3.54 -5.35
C TRP A 51 0.01 -3.56 -5.93
N PHE A 52 0.62 -4.75 -5.98
CA PHE A 52 1.96 -4.96 -6.53
C PHE A 52 2.03 -4.61 -8.02
N VAL A 53 1.10 -5.11 -8.84
CA VAL A 53 1.05 -4.84 -10.28
C VAL A 53 0.91 -3.34 -10.56
N VAL A 54 -0.01 -2.66 -9.88
CA VAL A 54 -0.23 -1.22 -10.08
C VAL A 54 0.97 -0.40 -9.58
N SER A 55 1.56 -0.77 -8.43
CA SER A 55 2.77 -0.12 -7.89
C SER A 55 3.96 -0.23 -8.85
N LEU A 56 4.11 -1.38 -9.53
CA LEU A 56 5.09 -1.60 -10.59
C LEU A 56 4.83 -0.75 -11.84
N ILE A 57 3.60 -0.78 -12.38
CA ILE A 57 3.22 -0.08 -13.62
C ILE A 57 3.32 1.43 -13.43
N ASN A 58 2.77 1.96 -12.33
CA ASN A 58 2.78 3.39 -12.06
C ASN A 58 4.19 3.92 -11.71
N GLY A 59 5.15 3.00 -11.52
CA GLY A 59 6.54 3.33 -11.24
C GLY A 59 6.67 4.17 -9.98
N LYS A 60 5.86 3.84 -8.96
CA LYS A 60 5.66 4.61 -7.73
C LYS A 60 6.99 5.04 -7.12
N MET A 61 8.05 4.23 -7.25
CA MET A 61 9.37 4.52 -6.65
C MET A 61 10.58 4.28 -7.59
N HIS A 62 10.60 4.97 -8.74
CA HIS A 62 11.87 5.15 -9.48
C HIS A 62 12.77 6.18 -8.77
N ARG A 63 14.04 5.83 -8.55
CA ARG A 63 15.06 6.71 -7.96
C ARG A 63 15.13 8.03 -8.75
N GLY A 64 14.95 9.17 -8.07
CA GLY A 64 14.99 10.51 -8.65
C GLY A 64 13.63 11.15 -8.95
N LYS A 65 12.51 10.42 -8.78
CA LYS A 65 11.16 10.99 -9.01
C LYS A 65 10.43 11.40 -7.72
N ILE A 66 10.78 10.81 -6.57
CA ILE A 66 10.34 11.26 -5.25
C ILE A 66 11.42 12.16 -4.67
N VAL A 67 11.26 13.46 -4.83
CA VAL A 67 12.24 14.48 -4.42
C VAL A 67 11.66 15.36 -3.31
N ASN A 68 10.33 15.57 -3.35
CA ASN A 68 9.59 16.43 -2.44
C ASN A 68 8.27 15.76 -2.02
N PHE A 69 7.63 16.29 -0.97
CA PHE A 69 6.35 15.79 -0.46
C PHE A 69 5.26 15.76 -1.54
N THR A 70 5.19 16.77 -2.41
CA THR A 70 4.22 16.80 -3.52
C THR A 70 4.38 15.60 -4.44
N SER A 71 5.62 15.27 -4.84
CA SER A 71 5.85 14.17 -5.76
C SER A 71 5.67 12.80 -5.11
N LEU A 72 5.89 12.69 -3.80
CA LEU A 72 5.45 11.54 -3.00
C LEU A 72 3.92 11.42 -3.03
N PHE A 73 3.21 12.48 -2.67
CA PHE A 73 1.76 12.46 -2.50
C PHE A 73 1.05 12.10 -3.80
N THR A 74 1.39 12.76 -4.92
CA THR A 74 0.78 12.46 -6.22
C THR A 74 1.03 11.01 -6.63
N ARG A 75 2.26 10.50 -6.50
CA ARG A 75 2.57 9.12 -6.89
C ARG A 75 1.86 8.10 -6.02
N VAL A 76 1.87 8.31 -4.70
CA VAL A 76 1.25 7.38 -3.76
C VAL A 76 -0.25 7.34 -3.99
N LEU A 77 -0.87 8.52 -4.03
CA LEU A 77 -2.32 8.64 -4.17
C LEU A 77 -2.81 8.13 -5.52
N THR A 78 -2.18 8.52 -6.63
CA THR A 78 -2.59 8.02 -7.96
C THR A 78 -2.46 6.50 -8.06
N SER A 79 -1.38 5.91 -7.52
CA SER A 79 -1.21 4.46 -7.54
C SER A 79 -2.26 3.74 -6.70
N ASN A 80 -2.52 4.22 -5.49
CA ASN A 80 -3.45 3.55 -4.58
C ASN A 80 -4.89 3.73 -5.01
N ILE A 81 -5.25 4.88 -5.57
CA ILE A 81 -6.57 5.08 -6.16
C ILE A 81 -6.77 4.13 -7.35
N ILE A 82 -5.79 3.99 -8.25
CA ILE A 82 -5.90 3.04 -9.37
C ILE A 82 -6.05 1.61 -8.86
N ALA A 83 -5.20 1.18 -7.92
CA ALA A 83 -5.26 -0.17 -7.36
C ALA A 83 -6.61 -0.44 -6.67
N THR A 84 -7.09 0.51 -5.87
CA THR A 84 -8.36 0.41 -5.16
C THR A 84 -9.54 0.39 -6.13
N SER A 85 -9.55 1.24 -7.16
CA SER A 85 -10.60 1.29 -8.17
C SER A 85 -10.70 -0.03 -8.93
N ILE A 86 -9.57 -0.61 -9.35
CA ILE A 86 -9.57 -1.92 -10.03
C ILE A 86 -10.07 -3.02 -9.07
N THR A 87 -9.56 -3.03 -7.84
CA THR A 87 -10.00 -4.01 -6.82
C THR A 87 -11.50 -3.91 -6.56
N ALA A 88 -12.03 -2.69 -6.42
CA ALA A 88 -13.46 -2.45 -6.23
C ALA A 88 -14.26 -2.94 -7.44
N LEU A 89 -13.81 -2.64 -8.66
CA LEU A 89 -14.46 -3.10 -9.89
C LEU A 89 -14.52 -4.64 -9.95
N VAL A 90 -13.41 -5.31 -9.65
CA VAL A 90 -13.33 -6.78 -9.59
C VAL A 90 -14.30 -7.34 -8.55
N MET A 91 -14.32 -6.79 -7.33
CA MET A 91 -15.26 -7.18 -6.29
C MET A 91 -16.72 -7.07 -6.73
N TYR A 92 -17.11 -5.92 -7.29
CA TYR A 92 -18.49 -5.69 -7.73
C TYR A 92 -18.88 -6.57 -8.94
N THR A 93 -17.93 -6.91 -9.79
CA THR A 93 -18.16 -7.76 -10.96
C THR A 93 -18.36 -9.23 -10.57
N ILE A 94 -17.53 -9.74 -9.66
CA ILE A 94 -17.59 -11.14 -9.22
C ILE A 94 -18.81 -11.39 -8.30
N ARG A 95 -19.43 -10.34 -7.74
CA ARG A 95 -20.59 -10.42 -6.85
C ARG A 95 -20.39 -11.35 -5.64
N ASP A 96 -19.14 -11.48 -5.20
CA ASP A 96 -18.83 -12.24 -4.00
C ASP A 96 -19.13 -11.36 -2.77
N TYR A 97 -20.25 -11.65 -2.12
CA TYR A 97 -20.74 -10.89 -0.96
C TYR A 97 -20.09 -11.32 0.36
N ASP A 98 -19.30 -12.40 0.35
CA ASP A 98 -18.65 -12.90 1.55
C ASP A 98 -17.53 -11.96 2.03
N TYR A 99 -16.99 -11.12 1.14
CA TYR A 99 -15.94 -10.17 1.49
C TYR A 99 -16.49 -8.88 2.10
N SER A 100 -16.01 -8.56 3.30
CA SER A 100 -16.35 -7.31 3.98
C SER A 100 -15.72 -6.10 3.26
N ARG A 101 -16.55 -5.35 2.51
CA ARG A 101 -16.18 -4.09 1.83
C ARG A 101 -15.45 -3.11 2.76
N THR A 102 -15.85 -3.08 4.04
CA THR A 102 -15.20 -2.28 5.09
C THR A 102 -13.74 -2.66 5.29
N ILE A 103 -13.43 -3.97 5.33
CA ILE A 103 -12.04 -4.43 5.47
C ILE A 103 -11.24 -4.08 4.23
N VAL A 104 -11.80 -4.26 3.03
CA VAL A 104 -11.10 -3.97 1.77
C VAL A 104 -10.77 -2.49 1.64
N LEU A 105 -11.78 -1.63 1.71
CA LEU A 105 -11.62 -0.19 1.56
C LEU A 105 -10.85 0.40 2.75
N GLY A 106 -11.09 -0.10 3.97
CA GLY A 106 -10.34 0.30 5.15
C GLY A 106 -8.85 -0.07 5.04
N THR A 107 -8.53 -1.24 4.48
CA THR A 107 -7.14 -1.67 4.26
C THR A 107 -6.47 -0.73 3.28
N ALA A 108 -7.15 -0.41 2.18
CA ALA A 108 -6.61 0.49 1.17
C ALA A 108 -6.35 1.91 1.72
N ILE A 109 -7.29 2.44 2.51
CA ILE A 109 -7.16 3.75 3.16
C ILE A 109 -6.00 3.74 4.16
N LEU A 110 -5.97 2.75 5.06
CA LEU A 110 -4.95 2.66 6.09
C LEU A 110 -3.55 2.47 5.49
N ALA A 111 -3.43 1.62 4.47
CA ALA A 111 -2.18 1.43 3.74
C ALA A 111 -1.72 2.73 3.08
N THR A 112 -2.63 3.49 2.47
CA THR A 112 -2.31 4.79 1.86
C THR A 112 -1.80 5.78 2.89
N ILE A 113 -2.45 5.87 4.06
CA ILE A 113 -2.02 6.75 5.14
C ILE A 113 -0.62 6.35 5.61
N LEU A 114 -0.38 5.07 5.88
CA LEU A 114 0.91 4.58 6.33
C LEU A 114 2.01 4.81 5.29
N GLU A 115 1.77 4.55 4.01
CA GLU A 115 2.74 4.83 2.94
C GLU A 115 3.11 6.31 2.85
N LEU A 116 2.11 7.20 2.98
CA LEU A 116 2.36 8.64 3.00
C LEU A 116 3.18 9.06 4.22
N LEU A 117 2.87 8.52 5.40
CA LEU A 117 3.62 8.79 6.64
C LEU A 117 5.07 8.29 6.53
N PHE A 118 5.29 7.03 6.17
CA PHE A 118 6.63 6.48 6.03
C PHE A 118 7.43 7.18 4.92
N GLY A 119 6.78 7.49 3.79
CA GLY A 119 7.39 8.25 2.71
C GLY A 119 7.78 9.66 3.14
N ALA A 120 6.93 10.33 3.94
CA ALA A 120 7.20 11.66 4.47
C ALA A 120 8.38 11.65 5.44
N VAL A 121 8.42 10.68 6.37
CA VAL A 121 9.54 10.49 7.30
C VAL A 121 10.84 10.24 6.54
N TYR A 122 10.82 9.39 5.50
CA TYR A 122 12.00 9.13 4.67
C TYR A 122 12.53 10.39 3.98
N ILE A 123 11.65 11.24 3.44
CA ILE A 123 12.06 12.51 2.82
C ILE A 123 12.61 13.48 3.87
N ALA A 124 11.96 13.60 5.03
CA ALA A 124 12.40 14.47 6.11
C ALA A 124 13.80 14.08 6.63
N TYR A 125 14.01 12.80 6.90
CA TYR A 125 15.32 12.27 7.32
C TYR A 125 16.40 12.55 6.26
N LYS A 126 16.09 12.32 4.99
CA LYS A 126 17.02 12.62 3.89
C LYS A 126 17.37 14.09 3.78
N LYS A 127 16.42 15.00 3.99
CA LYS A 127 16.67 16.45 3.94
C LYS A 127 17.49 16.90 5.15
N ALA A 128 17.17 16.42 6.36
CA ALA A 128 17.92 16.72 7.57
C ALA A 128 19.38 16.31 7.46
N VAL A 129 19.65 15.07 7.02
CA VAL A 129 21.02 14.58 6.86
C VAL A 129 21.81 15.41 5.84
N VAL A 130 21.20 15.94 4.79
CA VAL A 130 21.90 16.80 3.82
C VAL A 130 22.22 18.18 4.40
N GLN A 131 21.33 18.71 5.24
CA GLN A 131 21.49 20.03 5.86
C GLN A 131 22.59 20.05 6.94
N ASP A 132 22.88 18.92 7.60
CA ASP A 132 23.96 18.82 8.60
C ASP A 132 25.39 18.78 7.98
N TYR A 133 25.52 18.65 6.65
CA TYR A 133 26.82 18.68 5.95
C TYR A 133 27.17 20.06 5.36
N GLU A 134 26.28 21.06 5.47
CA GLU A 134 26.54 22.46 5.10
C GLU A 134 26.85 23.30 6.35
#